data_AF-X6CRF4-F1
#
_entry.id   AF-X6CRF4-F1
#
_cell.length_a   1.000
_cell.length_b   1.000
_cell.length_c   1.000
_cell.angle_alpha   90.00
_cell.angle_beta   90.00
_cell.angle_gamma   90.00
#
_symmetry.space_group_name_H-M   'P 1'
#
loop_
_entity.id
_entity.type
_entity.pdbx_description
1 polymer ?
#
loop_
_entity_poly.entity_id
_entity_poly.type
_entity_poly.pdbx_seq_one_letter_code
_entity_poly.pdbx_strand_id
1 'polypeptide(L)'
;MLDFKARMNWQFDWVSSFGSDFNFDFQVSFTEDQIASGRVLFNFEEVAMTGRDRAGATVFYKDGDGEIYCTFQVRGRGGENLIGTYSYLDLTPLGRNENGPSHTLGDWVRLHDEYDAR
;
A
#
# COMPACT_ATOMS: atom_id res chain seq x y z
N MET A 1 -2.80 -17.15 -3.07
CA MET A 1 -1.73 -16.12 -3.18
C MET A 1 -0.54 -16.62 -4.01
N LEU A 2 -0.06 -17.85 -3.79
CA LEU A 2 1.00 -18.45 -4.62
C LEU A 2 0.58 -18.67 -6.08
N ASP A 3 -0.64 -19.15 -6.33
CA ASP A 3 -1.16 -19.29 -7.71
C ASP A 3 -1.24 -17.93 -8.42
N PHE A 4 -1.56 -16.86 -7.69
CA PHE A 4 -1.58 -15.51 -8.21
C PHE A 4 -0.17 -14.99 -8.52
N LYS A 5 0.82 -15.24 -7.63
CA LYS A 5 2.23 -14.96 -7.91
C LYS A 5 2.71 -15.65 -9.18
N ALA A 6 2.35 -16.92 -9.37
CA ALA A 6 2.67 -17.68 -10.57
C ALA A 6 1.99 -17.10 -11.81
N ARG A 7 0.70 -16.75 -11.74
CA ARG A 7 -0.05 -16.08 -12.81
C ARG A 7 0.59 -14.77 -13.25
N MET A 8 1.04 -13.97 -12.30
CA MET A 8 1.71 -12.68 -12.54
C MET A 8 3.20 -12.83 -12.90
N ASN A 9 3.73 -14.06 -12.99
CA ASN A 9 5.12 -14.38 -13.28
C ASN A 9 6.14 -13.64 -12.40
N TRP A 10 5.80 -13.36 -11.14
CA TRP A 10 6.66 -12.64 -10.21
C TRP A 10 7.75 -13.54 -9.62
N GLN A 11 9.01 -13.10 -9.72
CA GLN A 11 10.18 -13.92 -9.37
C GLN A 11 10.77 -13.59 -7.99
N PHE A 12 10.32 -12.53 -7.32
CA PHE A 12 10.82 -12.13 -6.01
C PHE A 12 10.11 -12.91 -4.88
N ASP A 13 10.78 -13.03 -3.73
CA ASP A 13 10.21 -13.72 -2.57
C ASP A 13 9.00 -12.96 -2.01
N TRP A 14 7.95 -13.71 -1.71
CA TRP A 14 6.74 -13.21 -1.11
C TRP A 14 6.77 -13.58 0.36
N VAL A 15 6.95 -12.59 1.21
CA VAL A 15 6.79 -12.72 2.65
C VAL A 15 5.48 -12.06 3.05
N SER A 16 4.87 -12.54 4.14
CA SER A 16 3.63 -12.02 4.66
C SER A 16 3.75 -11.79 6.16
N SER A 17 3.21 -10.68 6.63
CA SER A 17 3.02 -10.39 8.06
C SER A 17 1.75 -11.03 8.62
N PHE A 18 1.03 -11.85 7.85
CA PHE A 18 -0.19 -12.51 8.30
C PHE A 18 0.04 -13.30 9.59
N GLY A 19 -0.81 -13.05 10.58
CA GLY A 19 -0.71 -13.68 11.91
C GLY A 19 0.30 -13.03 12.86
N SER A 20 0.89 -11.89 12.49
CA SER A 20 1.74 -11.07 13.38
C SER A 20 1.13 -9.70 13.66
N ASP A 21 1.69 -9.01 14.64
CA ASP A 21 1.39 -7.63 15.03
C ASP A 21 2.12 -6.58 14.17
N PHE A 22 3.04 -7.00 13.29
CA PHE A 22 3.90 -6.13 12.48
C PHE A 22 3.15 -4.95 11.85
N ASN A 23 2.03 -5.17 11.16
CA ASN A 23 1.32 -4.06 10.51
C ASN A 23 0.73 -3.04 11.50
N PHE A 24 0.37 -3.47 12.71
CA PHE A 24 -0.14 -2.61 13.77
C PHE A 24 1.00 -1.76 14.36
N ASP A 25 2.17 -2.37 14.60
CA ASP A 25 3.37 -1.67 15.08
C ASP A 25 3.82 -0.56 14.11
N PHE A 26 3.68 -0.80 12.80
CA PHE A 26 4.00 0.20 11.78
C PHE A 26 2.81 1.10 11.39
N GLN A 27 1.70 1.03 12.13
CA GLN A 27 0.51 1.90 12.00
C GLN A 27 -0.09 1.90 10.59
N VAL A 28 -0.16 0.73 9.98
CA VAL A 28 -0.83 0.49 8.68
C VAL A 28 -1.98 -0.51 8.78
N SER A 29 -2.16 -1.16 9.93
CA SER A 29 -3.36 -1.92 10.29
C SER A 29 -3.94 -1.44 11.62
N PHE A 30 -5.26 -1.52 11.77
CA PHE A 30 -5.99 -1.01 12.92
C PHE A 30 -7.03 -2.01 13.43
N THR A 31 -7.21 -2.04 14.75
CA THR A 31 -8.21 -2.90 15.40
C THR A 31 -9.61 -2.35 15.18
N GLU A 32 -10.62 -3.20 15.34
CA GLU A 32 -12.02 -2.79 15.21
C GLU A 32 -12.40 -1.74 16.26
N ASP A 33 -11.86 -1.83 17.48
CA ASP A 33 -12.06 -0.83 18.52
C ASP A 33 -11.44 0.52 18.18
N GLN A 34 -10.23 0.53 17.61
CA GLN A 34 -9.59 1.77 17.14
C GLN A 34 -10.44 2.45 16.06
N ILE A 35 -10.96 1.67 15.12
CA ILE A 35 -11.85 2.17 14.07
C ILE A 35 -13.17 2.68 14.64
N ALA A 36 -13.79 1.91 15.54
CA ALA A 36 -15.06 2.26 16.17
C ALA A 36 -14.97 3.54 17.04
N SER A 37 -13.79 3.82 17.59
CA SER A 37 -13.54 5.07 18.33
C SER A 37 -13.61 6.33 17.46
N GLY A 38 -13.49 6.18 16.13
CA GLY A 38 -13.44 7.29 15.19
C GLY A 38 -12.14 8.11 15.25
N ARG A 39 -11.14 7.67 16.02
CA ARG A 39 -9.85 8.35 16.21
C ARG A 39 -8.71 7.37 16.03
N VAL A 40 -8.23 7.24 14.81
CA VAL A 40 -7.06 6.44 14.47
C VAL A 40 -5.89 7.36 14.18
N LEU A 41 -4.75 7.14 14.85
CA LEU A 41 -3.51 7.85 14.50
C LEU A 41 -2.96 7.28 13.20
N PHE A 42 -3.02 8.06 12.13
CA PHE A 42 -2.45 7.70 10.83
C PHE A 42 -1.82 8.94 10.19
N ASN A 43 -0.59 8.79 9.70
CA ASN A 43 0.16 9.88 9.08
C ASN A 43 0.26 11.14 9.97
N PHE A 44 0.57 10.95 11.26
CA PHE A 44 0.74 12.00 12.28
C PHE A 44 -0.54 12.75 12.69
N GLU A 45 -1.71 12.31 12.22
CA GLU A 45 -3.00 12.93 12.52
C GLU A 45 -4.01 11.90 13.02
N GLU A 46 -4.95 12.35 13.87
CA GLU A 46 -6.13 11.55 14.21
C GLU A 46 -7.15 11.67 13.10
N VAL A 47 -7.52 10.53 12.52
CA VAL A 47 -8.47 10.45 11.41
C VAL A 47 -9.57 9.44 11.70
N ALA A 48 -10.78 9.74 11.25
CA ALA A 48 -11.87 8.77 11.21
C ALA A 48 -11.67 7.86 9.99
N MET A 49 -11.63 6.55 10.21
CA MET A 49 -11.32 5.56 9.17
C MET A 49 -12.38 4.47 9.16
N THR A 50 -12.67 3.91 7.98
CA THR A 50 -13.66 2.82 7.82
C THR A 50 -13.02 1.49 7.42
N GLY A 51 -11.75 1.48 7.02
CA GLY A 51 -11.02 0.29 6.58
C GLY A 51 -9.90 -0.09 7.55
N ARG A 52 -9.68 -1.40 7.72
CA ARG A 52 -8.68 -1.95 8.64
C ARG A 52 -7.24 -1.70 8.24
N ASP A 53 -6.98 -1.57 6.94
CA ASP A 53 -5.62 -1.47 6.41
C ASP A 53 -5.42 -0.17 5.62
N ARG A 54 -4.18 0.31 5.61
CA ARG A 54 -3.73 1.45 4.80
C ARG A 54 -2.41 1.16 4.12
N ALA A 55 -2.18 1.89 3.04
CA ALA A 55 -0.90 1.86 2.36
C ALA A 55 0.19 2.55 3.19
N GLY A 56 1.33 1.88 3.27
CA GLY A 56 2.58 2.42 3.77
C GLY A 56 3.75 1.58 3.27
N ALA A 57 4.95 2.12 3.40
CA ALA A 57 6.18 1.40 3.10
C ALA A 57 7.19 1.66 4.22
N THR A 58 7.87 0.59 4.63
CA THR A 58 8.93 0.63 5.63
C THR A 58 10.15 -0.08 5.06
N VAL A 59 11.33 0.52 5.19
CA VAL A 59 12.60 -0.09 4.78
C VAL A 59 13.42 -0.38 6.02
N PHE A 60 13.92 -1.61 6.07
CA PHE A 60 14.82 -2.06 7.11
C PHE A 60 16.20 -2.33 6.54
N TYR A 61 17.21 -2.03 7.33
CA TYR A 61 18.59 -2.41 7.07
C TYR A 61 19.04 -3.37 8.15
N LYS A 62 19.66 -4.49 7.75
CA LYS A 62 20.30 -5.42 8.67
C LYS A 62 21.81 -5.29 8.49
N ASP A 63 22.53 -5.01 9.57
CA ASP A 63 23.99 -4.86 9.52
C ASP A 63 24.74 -6.21 9.58
N GLY A 64 26.07 -6.15 9.68
CA GLY A 64 26.94 -7.33 9.74
C GLY A 64 26.86 -8.11 11.05
N ASP A 65 26.47 -7.46 12.15
CA ASP A 65 26.29 -8.08 13.47
C ASP A 65 24.88 -8.66 13.64
N GLY A 66 23.98 -8.31 12.72
CA GLY A 66 22.63 -8.82 12.61
C GLY A 66 21.57 -7.91 13.22
N GLU A 67 21.95 -6.71 13.64
CA GLU A 67 21.05 -5.68 14.15
C GLU A 67 20.17 -5.13 13.02
N ILE A 68 18.90 -4.86 13.33
CA ILE A 68 17.91 -4.40 12.36
C ILE A 68 17.53 -2.95 12.66
N TYR A 69 17.68 -2.10 11.66
CA TYR A 69 17.38 -0.68 11.72
C TYR A 69 16.18 -0.35 10.84
N CYS A 70 15.23 0.43 11.35
CA CYS A 70 14.22 1.08 10.51
C CYS A 70 14.82 2.36 9.91
N THR A 71 15.11 2.36 8.62
CA THR A 71 15.82 3.46 7.96
C THR A 71 14.89 4.39 7.19
N PHE A 72 13.67 3.95 6.90
CA PHE A 72 12.66 4.73 6.20
C PHE A 72 11.26 4.23 6.56
N GLN A 73 10.34 5.15 6.75
CA GLN A 73 8.93 4.84 6.89
C GLN A 73 8.09 5.92 6.21
N VAL A 74 7.05 5.50 5.51
CA VAL A 74 6.08 6.39 4.90
C VAL A 74 4.68 5.82 4.96
N ARG A 75 3.70 6.71 5.09
CA ARG A 75 2.27 6.40 5.13
C ARG A 75 1.52 7.37 4.22
N GLY A 76 0.30 7.00 3.86
CA GLY A 76 -0.57 7.87 3.07
C GLY A 76 0.09 8.29 1.76
N ARG A 77 0.03 9.58 1.43
CA ARG A 77 0.52 10.10 0.15
C ARG A 77 2.04 10.17 0.02
N GLY A 78 2.80 10.02 1.12
CA GLY A 78 4.26 10.02 0.99
C GLY A 78 4.81 8.85 0.17
N GLY A 79 4.03 7.75 0.06
CA GLY A 79 4.37 6.60 -0.78
C GLY A 79 4.18 6.83 -2.29
N GLU A 80 3.56 7.94 -2.72
CA GLU A 80 3.26 8.17 -4.15
C GLU A 80 4.52 8.24 -5.01
N ASN A 81 5.65 8.71 -4.47
CA ASN A 81 6.93 8.71 -5.18
C ASN A 81 7.44 7.29 -5.53
N LEU A 82 6.96 6.27 -4.82
CA LEU A 82 7.27 4.87 -5.12
C LEU A 82 6.35 4.31 -6.21
N ILE A 83 5.31 5.05 -6.60
CA ILE A 83 4.34 4.70 -7.63
C ILE A 83 4.61 5.57 -8.86
N GLY A 84 5.70 5.27 -9.59
CA GLY A 84 6.13 6.10 -10.73
C GLY A 84 5.04 6.32 -11.81
N THR A 85 4.12 5.37 -11.96
CA THR A 85 2.96 5.50 -12.86
C THR A 85 2.09 6.72 -12.52
N TYR A 86 1.89 7.04 -11.23
CA TYR A 86 1.14 8.23 -10.81
C TYR A 86 1.77 9.51 -11.29
N SER A 87 3.09 9.61 -11.12
CA SER A 87 3.83 10.79 -11.57
C SER A 87 3.66 11.02 -13.08
N TYR A 88 3.64 9.96 -13.89
CA TYR A 88 3.42 10.12 -15.33
C TYR A 88 1.97 10.47 -15.68
N LEU A 89 0.98 9.86 -15.03
CA LEU A 89 -0.44 10.14 -15.29
C LEU A 89 -0.81 11.58 -14.93
N ASP A 90 -0.28 12.09 -13.81
CA ASP A 90 -0.51 13.47 -13.34
C ASP A 90 -0.01 14.55 -14.32
N LEU A 91 0.94 14.20 -15.21
CA LEU A 91 1.41 15.11 -16.26
C LEU A 91 0.46 15.19 -17.47
N THR A 92 -0.51 14.29 -17.58
CA THR A 92 -1.43 14.23 -18.73
C THR A 92 -2.70 15.07 -18.47
N PRO A 93 -3.39 15.58 -19.51
CA PRO A 93 -4.58 16.41 -19.33
C PRO A 93 -5.74 15.75 -18.56
N LEU A 94 -5.81 14.42 -18.56
CA LEU A 94 -6.85 13.66 -17.84
C LEU A 94 -6.39 13.22 -16.44
N GLY A 95 -5.15 13.56 -16.04
CA GLY A 95 -4.54 13.10 -14.81
C GLY A 95 -4.61 11.58 -14.68
N ARG A 96 -4.99 11.11 -13.49
CA ARG A 96 -5.18 9.68 -13.17
C ARG A 96 -6.50 9.10 -13.68
N ASN A 97 -7.38 9.90 -14.29
CA ASN A 97 -8.69 9.49 -14.79
C ASN A 97 -9.54 8.71 -13.76
N GLU A 98 -9.44 9.08 -12.48
CA GLU A 98 -10.12 8.45 -11.33
C GLU A 98 -11.58 8.93 -11.21
N ASN A 99 -12.34 8.75 -12.29
CA ASN A 99 -13.71 9.22 -12.42
C ASN A 99 -14.76 8.14 -12.07
N GLY A 100 -14.31 6.95 -11.64
CA GLY A 100 -15.19 5.87 -11.24
C GLY A 100 -15.76 6.05 -9.82
N PRO A 101 -16.63 5.13 -9.37
CA PRO A 101 -17.35 5.26 -8.11
C PRO A 101 -16.43 5.31 -6.88
N SER A 102 -15.24 4.72 -6.97
CA SER A 102 -14.27 4.73 -5.86
C SER A 102 -13.35 5.96 -5.90
N HIS A 103 -13.32 6.67 -7.03
CA HIS A 103 -12.37 7.75 -7.31
C HIS A 103 -10.92 7.33 -7.05
N THR A 104 -10.55 6.13 -7.54
CA THR A 104 -9.17 5.61 -7.48
C THR A 104 -8.80 4.87 -8.77
N LEU A 105 -7.52 4.57 -8.99
CA LEU A 105 -7.09 3.68 -10.08
C LEU A 105 -7.84 2.36 -10.15
N GLY A 106 -8.29 1.84 -9.00
CA GLY A 106 -9.00 0.56 -8.94
C GLY A 106 -10.24 0.51 -9.84
N ASP A 107 -10.79 1.67 -10.20
CA ASP A 107 -11.97 1.74 -11.07
C ASP A 107 -11.66 1.29 -12.51
N TRP A 108 -10.46 1.55 -13.04
CA TRP A 108 -10.14 1.32 -14.46
C TRP A 108 -8.84 0.53 -14.71
N VAL A 109 -7.90 0.49 -13.76
CA VAL A 109 -6.70 -0.33 -13.88
C VAL A 109 -7.09 -1.81 -13.82
N ARG A 110 -6.46 -2.60 -14.68
CA ARG A 110 -6.63 -4.05 -14.76
C ARG A 110 -5.27 -4.71 -14.61
N LEU A 111 -5.26 -5.99 -14.26
CA LEU A 111 -4.03 -6.75 -14.32
C LEU A 111 -3.60 -6.90 -15.78
N HIS A 112 -2.30 -7.06 -16.03
CA HIS A 112 -1.76 -7.08 -17.40
C HIS A 112 -2.40 -8.16 -18.30
N ASP A 113 -2.94 -9.23 -17.70
CA ASP A 113 -3.63 -10.37 -18.32
C ASP A 113 -5.15 -10.18 -18.46
N GLU A 114 -5.70 -9.04 -18.01
CA GLU A 114 -7.12 -8.70 -18.01
C GLU A 114 -7.47 -7.57 -18.99
N TYR A 115 -6.48 -7.06 -19.73
CA TYR A 115 -6.73 -6.15 -20.85
C TYR A 115 -7.10 -6.94 -22.09
N ASP A 116 -8.11 -6.47 -22.83
CA ASP A 116 -8.44 -7.02 -24.15
C ASP A 116 -7.19 -6.99 -25.03
N ALA A 117 -6.94 -8.09 -25.76
CA ALA A 117 -5.86 -8.14 -26.73
C ALA A 117 -6.07 -7.01 -27.75
N ARG A 118 -5.04 -6.17 -27.93
CA ARG A 118 -5.03 -5.14 -28.97
C ARG A 118 -5.15 -5.72 -30.36
#